data_AF-A0A496Q5U5-F1
#
_entry.id   AF-A0A496Q5U5-F1
#
_cell.length_a   1.000
_cell.length_b   1.000
_cell.length_c   1.000
_cell.angle_alpha   90.00
_cell.angle_beta   90.00
_cell.angle_gamma   90.00
#
_symmetry.space_group_name_H-M   'P 1'
#
loop_
_entity.id
_entity.type
_entity.pdbx_description
1 polymer ?
#
loop_
_entity_poly.entity_id
_entity_poly.type
_entity_poly.pdbx_seq_one_letter_code
_entity_poly.pdbx_strand_id
1 'polypeptide(L)'
;MKNPNVYVNESQWIRAREFLSEVLKLHGESLDDHLTGPIGDDFPDPVDGLEAATSRNFGAYQRRRMELLERGRRWFTKLVDLWSRRSWIEEVEVDGTKITWGDGRRFEFGDTVFEVLEPWFHGIEYDRTGWVTPILIRRRGWRIVYTSDVMGPQIEDYAYTLADQKPDVMVLDGPPTYLFPYMLNRVNLQRAIENAITILQSDPKLVVYDHHLLRERRWRNMVARVFTEAEKRGVALATAAECLGTKPLIDLL
;
A
#
# COMPACT_ATOMS: atom_id res chain seq x y z
N MET A 1 5.69 -7.87 10.74
CA MET A 1 5.67 -8.31 9.32
C MET A 1 4.22 -8.26 8.82
N LYS A 2 3.97 -8.10 7.51
CA LYS A 2 2.60 -8.27 6.99
C LYS A 2 2.09 -9.69 7.28
N ASN A 3 0.81 -9.84 7.64
CA ASN A 3 0.21 -11.15 7.91
C ASN A 3 0.32 -12.06 6.67
N PRO A 4 1.00 -13.21 6.75
CA PRO A 4 1.23 -14.10 5.60
C PRO A 4 0.06 -15.05 5.31
N ASN A 5 -0.99 -15.02 6.14
CA ASN A 5 -2.08 -15.98 6.10
C ASN A 5 -3.31 -15.44 5.37
N VAL A 6 -3.57 -14.12 5.46
CA VAL A 6 -4.82 -13.49 5.01
C VAL A 6 -4.54 -12.16 4.34
N TYR A 7 -5.46 -11.70 3.50
CA TYR A 7 -5.28 -10.46 2.71
C TYR A 7 -3.92 -10.44 2.02
N VAL A 8 -3.61 -11.54 1.34
CA VAL A 8 -2.43 -11.78 0.51
C VAL A 8 -2.85 -12.58 -0.72
N ASN A 9 -2.27 -12.29 -1.89
CA ASN A 9 -2.48 -13.16 -3.05
C ASN A 9 -1.67 -14.47 -2.92
N GLU A 10 -1.89 -15.42 -3.83
CA GLU A 10 -1.18 -16.71 -3.82
C GLU A 10 0.35 -16.56 -3.89
N SER A 11 0.85 -15.61 -4.69
CA SER A 11 2.28 -15.34 -4.80
C SER A 11 2.88 -14.79 -3.49
N GLN A 12 2.18 -13.91 -2.79
CA GLN A 12 2.56 -13.39 -1.48
C GLN A 12 2.49 -14.49 -0.42
N TRP A 13 1.45 -15.34 -0.47
CA TRP A 13 1.26 -16.48 0.43
C TRP A 13 2.43 -17.48 0.34
N ILE A 14 2.89 -17.79 -0.89
CA ILE A 14 4.03 -18.67 -1.15
C ILE A 14 5.33 -18.01 -0.69
N ARG A 15 5.62 -16.79 -1.17
CA ARG A 15 6.89 -16.10 -0.88
C ARG A 15 7.07 -15.80 0.60
N ALA A 16 5.98 -15.51 1.33
CA ALA A 16 6.07 -15.29 2.77
C ALA A 16 6.44 -16.57 3.52
N ARG A 17 5.97 -17.74 3.08
CA ARG A 17 6.36 -19.04 3.64
C ARG A 17 7.80 -19.39 3.31
N GLU A 18 8.22 -19.15 2.08
CA GLU A 18 9.63 -19.31 1.69
C GLU A 18 10.52 -18.43 2.57
N PHE A 19 10.19 -17.14 2.70
CA PHE A 19 10.94 -16.21 3.55
C PHE A 19 11.01 -16.67 5.00
N LEU A 20 9.87 -17.02 5.61
CA LEU A 20 9.83 -17.45 7.01
C LEU A 20 10.55 -18.78 7.22
N SER A 21 10.44 -19.72 6.27
CA SER A 21 11.19 -20.97 6.32
C SER A 21 12.70 -20.72 6.33
N GLU A 22 13.20 -19.83 5.48
CA GLU A 22 14.63 -19.48 5.49
C GLU A 22 15.05 -18.75 6.77
N VAL A 23 14.22 -17.85 7.30
CA VAL A 23 14.51 -17.19 8.59
C VAL A 23 14.59 -18.20 9.73
N LEU A 24 13.62 -19.11 9.85
CA LEU A 24 13.59 -20.09 10.94
C LEU A 24 14.73 -21.12 10.84
N LYS A 25 15.13 -21.52 9.63
CA LYS A 25 16.30 -22.38 9.41
C LYS A 25 17.59 -21.78 9.96
N LEU A 26 17.75 -20.45 9.92
CA LEU A 26 18.93 -19.78 10.51
C LEU A 26 19.03 -19.98 12.03
N HIS A 27 17.90 -20.29 12.66
CA HIS A 27 17.80 -20.57 14.10
C HIS A 27 17.59 -22.06 14.42
N GLY A 28 17.74 -22.94 13.42
CA GLY A 28 17.59 -24.39 13.61
C GLY A 28 16.14 -24.87 13.80
N GLU A 29 15.15 -24.04 13.47
CA GLU A 29 13.72 -24.36 13.55
C GLU A 29 13.12 -24.65 12.17
N SER A 30 12.06 -25.46 12.12
CA SER A 30 11.29 -25.70 10.89
C SER A 30 10.03 -24.84 10.87
N LEU A 31 9.64 -24.33 9.69
CA LEU A 31 8.35 -23.64 9.54
C LEU A 31 7.18 -24.55 9.91
N ASP A 32 7.29 -25.85 9.66
CA ASP A 32 6.24 -26.84 9.95
C ASP A 32 5.90 -26.92 11.44
N ASP A 33 6.84 -26.60 12.32
CA ASP A 33 6.64 -26.58 13.77
C ASP A 33 5.73 -25.41 14.21
N HIS A 34 5.58 -24.40 13.36
CA HIS A 34 4.78 -23.18 13.59
C HIS A 34 3.52 -23.13 12.73
N LEU A 35 3.14 -24.26 12.13
CA LEU A 35 1.91 -24.36 11.35
C LEU A 35 0.75 -24.78 12.24
N THR A 36 -0.35 -24.06 12.09
CA THR A 36 -1.62 -24.34 12.76
C THR A 36 -2.76 -24.45 11.74
N GLY A 37 -3.91 -24.94 12.18
CA GLY A 37 -5.14 -24.85 11.40
C GLY A 37 -5.50 -23.39 11.11
N PRO A 38 -6.32 -23.11 10.08
CA PRO A 38 -6.82 -21.76 9.84
C PRO A 38 -7.62 -21.27 11.05
N ILE A 39 -7.30 -20.07 11.55
CA ILE A 39 -7.90 -19.52 12.77
C ILE A 39 -9.13 -18.65 12.46
N GLY A 40 -9.21 -18.05 11.27
CA GLY A 40 -10.33 -17.20 10.85
C GLY A 40 -11.31 -17.89 9.91
N ASP A 41 -12.59 -17.60 10.08
CA ASP A 41 -13.69 -18.04 9.21
C ASP A 41 -14.43 -16.87 8.52
N ASP A 42 -14.23 -15.63 8.99
CA ASP A 42 -14.77 -14.41 8.38
C ASP A 42 -13.66 -13.56 7.76
N PHE A 43 -13.84 -13.22 6.48
CA PHE A 43 -12.93 -12.40 5.70
C PHE A 43 -13.73 -11.34 4.92
N PRO A 44 -14.05 -10.20 5.56
CA PRO A 44 -14.79 -9.12 4.91
C PRO A 44 -14.15 -8.71 3.59
N ASP A 45 -14.98 -8.48 2.56
CA ASP A 45 -14.55 -7.98 1.27
C ASP A 45 -14.11 -6.51 1.41
N PRO A 46 -12.83 -6.17 1.17
CA PRO A 46 -12.36 -4.82 1.44
C PRO A 46 -13.00 -3.75 0.56
N VAL A 47 -13.61 -4.13 -0.58
CA VAL A 47 -14.36 -3.18 -1.41
C VAL A 47 -15.64 -2.70 -0.73
N ASP A 48 -16.23 -3.48 0.18
CA ASP A 48 -17.46 -3.09 0.87
C ASP A 48 -17.23 -1.89 1.82
N GLY A 49 -15.98 -1.61 2.21
CA GLY A 49 -15.58 -0.43 2.97
C GLY A 49 -15.10 0.77 2.14
N LEU A 50 -15.09 0.69 0.80
CA LEU A 50 -14.58 1.76 -0.08
C LEU A 50 -15.70 2.66 -0.60
N GLU A 51 -16.36 3.40 0.30
CA GLU A 51 -17.53 4.22 -0.03
C GLU A 51 -17.24 5.31 -1.07
N ALA A 52 -16.10 5.99 -0.97
CA ALA A 52 -15.74 7.07 -1.88
C ALA A 52 -15.42 6.54 -3.28
N ALA A 53 -14.66 5.46 -3.38
CA ALA A 53 -14.33 4.84 -4.65
C ALA A 53 -15.56 4.20 -5.30
N THR A 54 -16.43 3.54 -4.53
CA THR A 54 -17.61 2.84 -5.08
C THR A 54 -18.70 3.80 -5.56
N SER A 55 -18.90 4.94 -4.87
CA SER A 55 -19.88 5.97 -5.23
C SER A 55 -19.50 6.79 -6.47
N ARG A 56 -18.24 6.75 -6.90
CA ARG A 56 -17.74 7.54 -8.03
C ARG A 56 -18.25 7.01 -9.38
N ASN A 57 -18.73 7.93 -10.23
CA ASN A 57 -19.20 7.63 -11.59
C ASN A 57 -18.11 7.95 -12.63
N PHE A 58 -17.73 6.95 -13.43
CA PHE A 58 -16.70 7.06 -14.46
C PHE A 58 -17.26 7.17 -15.89
N GLY A 59 -18.53 7.55 -16.04
CA GLY A 59 -19.18 7.78 -17.32
C GLY A 59 -19.10 6.55 -18.23
N ALA A 60 -18.53 6.72 -19.43
CA ALA A 60 -18.39 5.63 -20.40
C ALA A 60 -17.58 4.41 -19.88
N TYR A 61 -16.72 4.59 -18.87
CA TYR A 61 -15.94 3.50 -18.27
C TYR A 61 -16.74 2.68 -17.25
N GLN A 62 -17.89 3.16 -16.79
CA GLN A 62 -18.65 2.55 -15.68
C GLN A 62 -19.00 1.08 -15.93
N ARG A 63 -19.48 0.74 -17.14
CA ARG A 63 -19.82 -0.65 -17.50
C ARG A 63 -18.62 -1.58 -17.35
N ARG A 64 -17.46 -1.16 -17.87
CA ARG A 64 -16.22 -1.93 -17.79
C ARG A 64 -15.76 -2.08 -16.34
N ARG A 65 -15.89 -1.03 -15.53
CA ARG A 65 -15.56 -1.08 -14.09
C ARG A 65 -16.39 -2.14 -13.37
N MET A 66 -17.70 -2.17 -13.59
CA MET A 66 -18.58 -3.17 -12.94
C MET A 66 -18.18 -4.61 -13.31
N GLU A 67 -17.88 -4.88 -14.59
CA GLU A 67 -17.36 -6.18 -15.03
C GLU A 67 -16.06 -6.56 -14.31
N LEU A 68 -15.15 -5.59 -14.12
CA LEU A 68 -13.87 -5.81 -13.44
C LEU A 68 -14.08 -6.08 -11.94
N LEU A 69 -14.96 -5.33 -11.28
CA LEU A 69 -15.31 -5.55 -9.87
C LEU A 69 -15.95 -6.92 -9.66
N GLU A 70 -16.87 -7.35 -10.52
CA GLU A 70 -17.45 -8.69 -10.43
C GLU A 70 -16.40 -9.81 -10.60
N ARG A 71 -15.50 -9.64 -11.58
CA ARG A 71 -14.38 -10.57 -11.79
C ARG A 71 -13.40 -10.56 -10.61
N GLY A 72 -13.18 -9.39 -10.02
CA GLY A 72 -12.37 -9.17 -8.84
C GLY A 72 -12.94 -9.87 -7.63
N ARG A 73 -14.23 -9.67 -7.34
CA ARG A 73 -14.97 -10.35 -6.26
C ARG A 73 -14.91 -11.87 -6.38
N ARG A 74 -15.14 -12.41 -7.59
CA ARG A 74 -14.97 -13.86 -7.85
C ARG A 74 -13.55 -14.37 -7.58
N TRP A 75 -12.53 -13.55 -7.79
CA TRP A 75 -11.15 -13.90 -7.46
C TRP A 75 -10.88 -13.79 -5.95
N PHE A 76 -11.38 -12.76 -5.30
CA PHE A 76 -11.30 -12.60 -3.85
C PHE A 76 -11.92 -13.82 -3.14
N THR A 77 -13.08 -14.31 -3.59
CA THR A 77 -13.68 -15.55 -3.05
C THR A 77 -12.74 -16.77 -3.14
N LYS A 78 -11.93 -16.86 -4.19
CA LYS A 78 -10.92 -17.94 -4.30
C LYS A 78 -9.76 -17.76 -3.32
N LEU A 79 -9.39 -16.52 -3.01
CA LEU A 79 -8.39 -16.24 -1.98
C LEU A 79 -8.94 -16.55 -0.60
N VAL A 80 -10.19 -16.19 -0.32
CA VAL A 80 -10.88 -16.58 0.92
C VAL A 80 -10.87 -18.11 1.07
N ASP A 81 -11.21 -18.86 0.02
CA ASP A 81 -11.13 -20.33 0.05
C ASP A 81 -9.72 -20.86 0.35
N LEU A 82 -8.67 -20.22 -0.21
CA LEU A 82 -7.29 -20.53 0.10
C LEU A 82 -6.99 -20.30 1.59
N TRP A 83 -7.34 -19.12 2.13
CA TRP A 83 -7.07 -18.73 3.51
C TRP A 83 -7.85 -19.58 4.52
N SER A 84 -9.07 -20.00 4.18
CA SER A 84 -9.93 -20.85 5.03
C SER A 84 -9.52 -22.32 5.04
N ARG A 85 -8.71 -22.79 4.08
CA ARG A 85 -8.39 -24.23 3.94
C ARG A 85 -6.94 -24.58 4.23
N ARG A 86 -6.02 -23.64 4.02
CA ARG A 86 -4.58 -23.90 4.19
C ARG A 86 -4.15 -23.62 5.62
N SER A 87 -3.09 -24.31 6.05
CA SER A 87 -2.46 -24.07 7.34
C SER A 87 -1.97 -22.63 7.44
N TRP A 88 -2.19 -22.05 8.62
CA TRP A 88 -1.70 -20.74 8.96
C TRP A 88 -0.34 -20.87 9.65
N ILE A 89 0.46 -19.82 9.55
CA ILE A 89 1.69 -19.65 10.32
C ILE A 89 1.34 -18.85 11.56
N GLU A 90 1.65 -19.35 12.74
CA GLU A 90 1.50 -18.60 13.98
C GLU A 90 2.61 -17.55 14.16
N GLU A 91 2.42 -16.62 15.09
CA GLU A 91 3.49 -15.70 15.44
C GLU A 91 4.62 -16.47 16.13
N VAL A 92 5.85 -16.26 15.70
CA VAL A 92 7.00 -17.04 16.17
C VAL A 92 7.85 -16.21 17.12
N GLU A 93 8.41 -16.84 18.14
CA GLU A 93 9.46 -16.28 18.97
C GLU A 93 10.66 -17.22 18.96
N VAL A 94 11.79 -16.74 18.43
CA VAL A 94 13.01 -17.54 18.24
C VAL A 94 14.23 -16.71 18.62
N ASP A 95 15.09 -17.25 19.47
CA ASP A 95 16.31 -16.58 19.99
C ASP A 95 16.09 -15.13 20.48
N GLY A 96 14.96 -14.88 21.15
CA GLY A 96 14.58 -13.54 21.65
C GLY A 96 14.10 -12.57 20.56
N THR A 97 13.96 -13.03 19.32
CA THR A 97 13.33 -12.28 18.22
C THR A 97 11.89 -12.72 18.05
N LYS A 98 10.96 -11.76 18.17
CA LYS A 98 9.53 -12.01 17.95
C LYS A 98 9.08 -11.59 16.55
N ILE A 99 8.60 -12.56 15.77
CA ILE A 99 7.99 -12.37 14.46
C ILE A 99 6.48 -12.27 14.65
N THR A 100 5.96 -11.04 14.52
CA THR A 100 4.54 -10.73 14.73
C THR A 100 3.90 -10.17 13.46
N TRP A 101 2.62 -10.48 13.24
CA TRP A 101 1.79 -9.97 12.16
C TRP A 101 1.33 -8.56 12.51
N GLY A 102 1.60 -7.61 11.62
CA GLY A 102 1.43 -6.18 11.88
C GLY A 102 0.07 -5.63 11.49
N ASP A 103 -0.62 -6.22 10.52
CA ASP A 103 -1.87 -5.73 9.93
C ASP A 103 -2.87 -5.27 11.03
N GLY A 104 -3.24 -3.98 11.02
CA GLY A 104 -4.17 -3.38 12.00
C GLY A 104 -3.60 -3.17 13.42
N ARG A 105 -2.32 -3.44 13.68
CA ARG A 105 -1.73 -3.39 15.03
C ARG A 105 -0.92 -2.14 15.30
N ARG A 106 -0.87 -1.84 16.60
CA ARG A 106 -0.10 -0.74 17.20
C ARG A 106 1.05 -1.31 18.02
N PHE A 107 2.24 -0.75 17.84
CA PHE A 107 3.47 -1.12 18.53
C PHE A 107 4.10 0.13 19.15
N GLU A 108 4.51 0.04 20.42
CA GLU A 108 5.11 1.17 21.15
C GLU A 108 6.54 0.82 21.55
N PHE A 109 7.48 1.70 21.20
CA PHE A 109 8.91 1.58 21.51
C PHE A 109 9.40 2.91 22.09
N GLY A 110 9.38 3.01 23.42
CA GLY A 110 9.73 4.24 24.13
C GLY A 110 8.82 5.40 23.74
N ASP A 111 9.38 6.46 23.14
CA ASP A 111 8.64 7.65 22.69
C ASP A 111 8.10 7.54 21.25
N THR A 112 8.21 6.37 20.63
CA THR A 112 7.82 6.11 19.24
C THR A 112 6.67 5.11 19.17
N VAL A 113 5.62 5.46 18.45
CA VAL A 113 4.45 4.62 18.20
C VAL A 113 4.40 4.29 16.70
N PHE A 114 4.29 3.02 16.37
CA PHE A 114 4.00 2.53 15.02
C PHE A 114 2.58 1.98 14.98
N GLU A 115 1.79 2.44 14.03
CA GLU A 115 0.47 1.91 13.71
C GLU A 115 0.52 1.41 12.28
N VAL A 116 0.45 0.09 12.12
CA VAL A 116 0.35 -0.55 10.81
C VAL A 116 -1.13 -0.55 10.45
N LEU A 117 -1.47 0.08 9.33
CA LEU A 117 -2.86 0.15 8.89
C LEU A 117 -3.35 -1.20 8.39
N GLU A 118 -4.68 -1.31 8.25
CA GLU A 118 -5.31 -2.47 7.64
C GLU A 118 -4.79 -2.74 6.22
N PRO A 119 -4.85 -3.99 5.74
CA PRO A 119 -4.41 -4.36 4.40
C PRO A 119 -5.13 -3.58 3.30
N TRP A 120 -4.35 -2.95 2.42
CA TRP A 120 -4.83 -2.25 1.24
C TRP A 120 -4.49 -3.05 -0.02
N PHE A 121 -5.30 -2.90 -1.06
CA PHE A 121 -4.89 -3.32 -2.39
C PHE A 121 -3.62 -2.56 -2.77
N HIS A 122 -2.65 -3.28 -3.34
CA HIS A 122 -1.43 -2.68 -3.89
C HIS A 122 -1.74 -1.73 -5.07
N GLY A 123 -2.76 -2.05 -5.86
CA GLY A 123 -3.26 -1.20 -6.94
C GLY A 123 -4.72 -0.80 -6.75
N ILE A 124 -5.50 -0.90 -7.82
CA ILE A 124 -6.95 -0.66 -7.77
C ILE A 124 -7.71 -1.78 -7.05
N GLU A 125 -9.03 -1.62 -6.94
CA GLU A 125 -9.92 -2.62 -6.35
C GLU A 125 -9.69 -4.01 -6.99
N TYR A 126 -9.37 -5.00 -6.17
CA TYR A 126 -9.01 -6.36 -6.57
C TYR A 126 -7.79 -6.49 -7.51
N ASP A 127 -6.82 -5.58 -7.38
CA ASP A 127 -5.54 -5.72 -8.08
C ASP A 127 -4.86 -7.06 -7.77
N ARG A 128 -4.21 -7.64 -8.77
CA ARG A 128 -3.57 -8.96 -8.69
C ARG A 128 -2.15 -8.89 -8.14
N THR A 129 -1.53 -7.71 -8.05
CA THR A 129 -0.19 -7.53 -7.47
C THR A 129 -0.14 -7.84 -5.98
N GLY A 130 -1.30 -7.81 -5.31
CA GLY A 130 -1.49 -8.28 -3.95
C GLY A 130 -1.87 -7.16 -3.01
N TRP A 131 -1.41 -7.26 -1.78
CA TRP A 131 -1.82 -6.41 -0.67
C TRP A 131 -0.63 -5.80 0.04
N VAL A 132 -0.80 -4.58 0.54
CA VAL A 132 0.21 -3.82 1.25
C VAL A 132 -0.36 -3.23 2.53
N THR A 133 0.51 -2.77 3.42
CA THR A 133 0.11 -2.14 4.68
C THR A 133 0.87 -0.82 4.84
N PRO A 134 0.19 0.32 4.74
CA PRO A 134 0.75 1.60 5.14
C PRO A 134 1.13 1.59 6.63
N ILE A 135 2.07 2.46 7.00
CA ILE A 135 2.53 2.59 8.38
C ILE A 135 2.46 4.05 8.78
N LEU A 136 1.85 4.31 9.93
CA LEU A 136 1.86 5.59 10.61
C LEU A 136 2.82 5.54 11.79
N ILE A 137 3.75 6.48 11.83
CA ILE A 137 4.77 6.60 12.85
C ILE A 137 4.54 7.91 13.58
N ARG A 138 4.41 7.86 14.90
CA ARG A 138 4.31 9.04 15.76
C ARG A 138 5.48 9.09 16.71
N ARG A 139 6.19 10.22 16.75
CA ARG A 139 7.32 10.42 17.67
C ARG A 139 7.50 11.90 17.98
N ARG A 140 7.55 12.27 19.27
CA ARG A 140 7.82 13.67 19.72
C ARG A 140 6.96 14.72 18.99
N GLY A 141 5.67 14.44 18.83
CA GLY A 141 4.72 15.32 18.15
C GLY A 141 4.73 15.25 16.62
N TRP A 142 5.70 14.57 15.99
CA TRP A 142 5.71 14.34 14.55
C TRP A 142 4.79 13.17 14.17
N ARG A 143 4.09 13.32 13.06
CA ARG A 143 3.34 12.25 12.38
C ARG A 143 3.96 11.99 11.00
N ILE A 144 4.45 10.78 10.80
CA ILE A 144 5.05 10.35 9.54
C ILE A 144 4.22 9.21 8.98
N VAL A 145 3.80 9.30 7.73
CA VAL A 145 3.08 8.22 7.06
C VAL A 145 3.93 7.67 5.93
N TYR A 146 4.08 6.35 5.88
CA TYR A 146 4.63 5.61 4.75
C TYR A 146 3.50 4.86 4.09
N THR A 147 3.19 5.17 2.83
CA THR A 147 2.03 4.59 2.15
C THR A 147 2.20 3.13 1.76
N SER A 148 3.44 2.62 1.78
CA SER A 148 3.80 1.40 1.06
C SER A 148 3.56 1.54 -0.45
N ASP A 149 3.63 0.43 -1.15
CA ASP A 149 3.55 0.28 -2.59
C ASP A 149 2.08 0.25 -3.07
N VAL A 150 1.45 1.43 -3.14
CA VAL A 150 0.00 1.62 -3.43
C VAL A 150 -0.28 2.13 -4.85
N MET A 151 0.72 2.07 -5.73
CA MET A 151 0.71 2.48 -7.13
C MET A 151 0.18 3.91 -7.35
N GLY A 152 0.55 4.84 -6.45
CA GLY A 152 -0.01 6.19 -6.39
C GLY A 152 -1.49 6.12 -6.06
N PRO A 153 -1.88 6.26 -4.77
CA PRO A 153 -3.13 5.72 -4.26
C PRO A 153 -4.29 5.99 -5.22
N GLN A 154 -4.75 4.94 -5.91
CA GLN A 154 -5.74 5.06 -6.98
C GLN A 154 -7.17 4.99 -6.44
N ILE A 155 -7.32 4.42 -5.24
CA ILE A 155 -8.58 4.32 -4.50
C ILE A 155 -8.73 5.56 -3.63
N GLU A 156 -9.85 6.28 -3.79
CA GLU A 156 -10.14 7.55 -3.13
C GLU A 156 -10.12 7.43 -1.60
N ASP A 157 -10.71 6.37 -1.05
CA ASP A 157 -10.77 6.13 0.40
C ASP A 157 -9.38 6.02 1.05
N TYR A 158 -8.39 5.51 0.31
CA TYR A 158 -7.01 5.46 0.79
C TYR A 158 -6.44 6.88 0.91
N ALA A 159 -6.68 7.74 -0.09
CA ALA A 159 -6.24 9.13 -0.04
C ALA A 159 -6.88 9.90 1.13
N TYR A 160 -8.17 9.64 1.39
CA TYR A 160 -8.89 10.25 2.51
C TYR A 160 -8.33 9.78 3.85
N THR A 161 -8.14 8.46 4.00
CA THR A 161 -7.53 7.88 5.20
C THR A 161 -6.15 8.46 5.47
N LEU A 162 -5.32 8.64 4.43
CA LEU A 162 -3.99 9.23 4.52
C LEU A 162 -4.04 10.72 4.92
N ALA A 163 -4.94 11.50 4.31
CA ALA A 163 -5.11 12.92 4.62
C ALA A 163 -5.61 13.13 6.07
N ASP A 164 -6.54 12.29 6.52
CA ASP A 164 -7.12 12.34 7.87
C ASP A 164 -6.09 12.08 8.97
N GLN A 165 -4.97 11.40 8.66
CA GLN A 165 -3.86 11.25 9.60
C GLN A 165 -3.15 12.58 9.93
N LYS A 166 -3.36 13.63 9.13
CA LYS A 166 -2.69 14.95 9.24
C LYS A 166 -1.18 14.80 9.40
N PRO A 167 -0.49 14.18 8.42
CA PRO A 167 0.93 13.90 8.50
C PRO A 167 1.75 15.18 8.43
N ASP A 168 2.82 15.25 9.22
CA ASP A 168 3.87 16.25 9.03
C ASP A 168 4.77 15.86 7.85
N VAL A 169 5.03 14.56 7.70
CA VAL A 169 5.86 13.99 6.62
C VAL A 169 5.12 12.81 6.00
N MET A 170 5.05 12.78 4.67
CA MET A 170 4.50 11.67 3.91
C MET A 170 5.58 11.08 3.01
N VAL A 171 5.77 9.76 3.06
CA VAL A 171 6.49 9.01 2.03
C VAL A 171 5.42 8.34 1.16
N LEU A 172 5.14 8.99 0.03
CA LEU A 172 4.05 8.70 -0.88
C LEU A 172 4.59 7.96 -2.10
N ASP A 173 4.07 6.76 -2.35
CA ASP A 173 4.24 6.10 -3.64
C ASP A 173 3.46 6.86 -4.72
N GLY A 174 4.02 6.96 -5.92
CA GLY A 174 3.35 7.58 -7.06
C GLY A 174 2.83 6.60 -8.10
N PRO A 175 2.09 7.08 -9.12
CA PRO A 175 1.54 6.20 -10.14
C PRO A 175 2.66 5.61 -11.01
N PRO A 176 2.56 4.32 -11.40
CA PRO A 176 3.52 3.68 -12.31
C PRO A 176 3.33 4.18 -13.74
N THR A 177 3.79 5.40 -14.04
CA THR A 177 3.56 6.04 -15.35
C THR A 177 4.19 5.28 -16.51
N TYR A 178 5.26 4.52 -16.26
CA TYR A 178 5.86 3.62 -17.26
C TYR A 178 4.91 2.54 -17.80
N LEU A 179 3.79 2.28 -17.10
CA LEU A 179 2.73 1.36 -17.53
C LEU A 179 1.61 2.03 -18.33
N PHE A 180 1.65 3.36 -18.50
CA PHE A 180 0.66 4.13 -19.23
C PHE A 180 0.86 4.03 -20.77
N PRO A 181 -0.21 3.93 -21.59
CA PRO A 181 -1.63 3.89 -21.24
C PRO A 181 -2.23 2.47 -21.10
N TYR A 182 -1.38 1.45 -20.99
CA TYR A 182 -1.80 0.04 -21.05
C TYR A 182 -2.30 -0.47 -19.70
N MET A 183 -1.41 -0.92 -18.82
CA MET A 183 -1.78 -1.46 -17.52
C MET A 183 -2.28 -0.34 -16.60
N LEU A 184 -1.75 0.87 -16.74
CA LEU A 184 -2.30 2.08 -16.13
C LEU A 184 -3.09 2.88 -17.18
N ASN A 185 -4.42 2.87 -17.08
CA ASN A 185 -5.26 3.64 -17.99
C ASN A 185 -5.39 5.12 -17.57
N ARG A 186 -5.92 5.95 -18.45
CA ARG A 186 -6.10 7.40 -18.21
C ARG A 186 -7.02 7.72 -17.03
N VAL A 187 -8.07 6.94 -16.81
CA VAL A 187 -8.99 7.14 -15.67
C VAL A 187 -8.25 6.93 -14.36
N ASN A 188 -7.50 5.85 -14.24
CA ASN A 188 -6.76 5.49 -13.04
C ASN A 188 -5.57 6.42 -12.76
N LEU A 189 -4.83 6.84 -13.80
CA LEU A 189 -3.81 7.88 -13.65
C LEU A 189 -4.43 9.19 -13.13
N GLN A 190 -5.60 9.56 -13.64
CA GLN A 190 -6.31 10.76 -13.20
C GLN A 190 -6.77 10.65 -11.74
N ARG A 191 -7.26 9.48 -11.31
CA ARG A 191 -7.56 9.18 -9.89
C ARG A 191 -6.32 9.36 -9.03
N ALA A 192 -5.19 8.75 -9.38
CA ALA A 192 -3.93 8.86 -8.63
C ALA A 192 -3.49 10.32 -8.45
N ILE A 193 -3.57 11.14 -9.50
CA ILE A 193 -3.21 12.57 -9.45
C ILE A 193 -4.15 13.36 -8.53
N GLU A 194 -5.46 13.12 -8.63
CA GLU A 194 -6.45 13.80 -7.77
C GLU A 194 -6.32 13.37 -6.31
N ASN A 195 -6.07 12.10 -6.07
CA ASN A 195 -5.87 11.54 -4.74
C ASN A 195 -4.58 12.09 -4.10
N ALA A 196 -3.49 12.20 -4.86
CA ALA A 196 -2.29 12.89 -4.39
C ALA A 196 -2.58 14.36 -4.05
N ILE A 197 -3.37 15.07 -4.87
CA ILE A 197 -3.83 16.43 -4.58
C ILE A 197 -4.68 16.48 -3.30
N THR A 198 -5.59 15.54 -3.09
CA THR A 198 -6.37 15.44 -1.85
C THR A 198 -5.48 15.24 -0.63
N ILE A 199 -4.46 14.39 -0.72
CA ILE A 199 -3.49 14.19 0.37
C ILE A 199 -2.78 15.50 0.72
N LEU A 200 -2.40 16.30 -0.29
CA LEU A 200 -1.79 17.62 -0.08
C LEU A 200 -2.72 18.61 0.65
N GLN A 201 -4.04 18.37 0.69
CA GLN A 201 -4.97 19.21 1.44
C GLN A 201 -4.81 19.13 2.95
N SER A 202 -4.10 18.11 3.45
CA SER A 202 -3.70 18.01 4.86
C SER A 202 -2.49 18.89 5.22
N ASP A 203 -1.96 19.64 4.24
CA ASP A 203 -0.83 20.56 4.34
C ASP A 203 0.41 19.95 5.06
N PRO A 204 0.91 18.79 4.61
CA PRO A 204 2.13 18.20 5.16
C PRO A 204 3.33 19.13 4.93
N LYS A 205 4.30 19.10 5.85
CA LYS A 205 5.53 19.90 5.69
C LYS A 205 6.40 19.37 4.56
N LEU A 206 6.45 18.04 4.41
CA LEU A 206 7.24 17.35 3.40
C LEU A 206 6.46 16.16 2.85
N VAL A 207 6.46 16.02 1.52
CA VAL A 207 6.04 14.81 0.82
C VAL A 207 7.22 14.30 0.00
N VAL A 208 7.70 13.11 0.34
CA VAL A 208 8.65 12.33 -0.45
C VAL A 208 7.85 11.52 -1.47
N TYR A 209 7.85 11.92 -2.74
CA TYR A 209 7.03 11.33 -3.80
C TYR A 209 7.89 10.50 -4.77
N ASP A 210 7.83 9.18 -4.65
CA ASP A 210 8.90 8.30 -5.17
C ASP A 210 8.37 6.92 -5.67
N HIS A 211 9.27 5.93 -5.70
CA HIS A 211 9.09 4.50 -6.00
C HIS A 211 8.69 4.16 -7.43
N HIS A 212 7.41 4.27 -7.78
CA HIS A 212 6.94 3.94 -9.13
C HIS A 212 7.19 5.06 -10.14
N LEU A 213 7.13 6.31 -9.70
CA LEU A 213 7.33 7.47 -10.58
C LEU A 213 8.71 7.47 -11.23
N LEU A 214 9.74 7.08 -10.49
CA LEU A 214 11.13 7.23 -10.92
C LEU A 214 11.58 6.14 -11.90
N ARG A 215 10.64 5.42 -12.53
CA ARG A 215 10.88 4.39 -13.53
C ARG A 215 10.63 4.85 -14.97
N GLU A 216 10.21 6.10 -15.18
CA GLU A 216 10.02 6.72 -16.50
C GLU A 216 10.52 8.16 -16.52
N ARG A 217 11.31 8.57 -17.52
CA ARG A 217 11.82 9.95 -17.65
C ARG A 217 10.76 11.05 -17.63
N ARG A 218 9.54 10.79 -18.11
CA ARG A 218 8.48 11.81 -18.24
C ARG A 218 7.55 11.89 -17.03
N TRP A 219 7.89 11.20 -15.93
CA TRP A 219 7.05 11.12 -14.74
C TRP A 219 6.59 12.50 -14.23
N ARG A 220 7.51 13.49 -14.13
CA ARG A 220 7.14 14.86 -13.69
C ARG A 220 6.09 15.51 -14.56
N ASN A 221 6.14 15.30 -15.88
CA ASN A 221 5.15 15.86 -16.79
C ASN A 221 3.78 15.19 -16.59
N MET A 222 3.77 13.88 -16.33
CA MET A 222 2.55 13.10 -16.12
C MET A 222 1.83 13.50 -14.83
N VAL A 223 2.58 13.86 -13.77
CA VAL A 223 2.01 14.29 -12.48
C VAL A 223 2.21 15.77 -12.18
N ALA A 224 2.44 16.60 -13.21
CA ALA A 224 2.79 18.03 -13.04
C ALA A 224 1.79 18.80 -12.17
N ARG A 225 0.51 18.43 -12.24
CA ARG A 225 -0.56 19.03 -11.42
C ARG A 225 -0.34 18.85 -9.92
N VAL A 226 0.28 17.75 -9.49
CA VAL A 226 0.61 17.51 -8.07
C VAL A 226 1.68 18.50 -7.61
N PHE A 227 2.72 18.73 -8.41
CA PHE A 227 3.75 19.73 -8.13
C PHE A 227 3.19 21.15 -8.07
N THR A 228 2.35 21.52 -9.04
CA THR A 228 1.68 22.82 -9.05
C THR A 228 0.81 23.03 -7.82
N GLU A 229 0.11 22.00 -7.34
CA GLU A 229 -0.71 22.11 -6.13
C GLU A 229 0.15 22.19 -4.86
N ALA A 230 1.23 21.41 -4.77
CA ALA A 230 2.15 21.46 -3.64
C ALA A 230 2.79 22.85 -3.49
N GLU A 231 3.23 23.45 -4.61
CA GLU A 231 3.78 24.81 -4.63
C GLU A 231 2.77 25.85 -4.13
N LYS A 232 1.52 25.79 -4.60
CA LYS A 232 0.45 26.71 -4.16
C LYS A 232 0.19 26.64 -2.65
N ARG A 233 0.36 25.45 -2.06
CA ARG A 233 0.14 25.20 -0.63
C ARG A 233 1.38 25.45 0.23
N GLY A 234 2.54 25.69 -0.38
CA GLY A 234 3.81 25.75 0.34
C GLY A 234 4.25 24.40 0.92
N VAL A 235 3.75 23.29 0.36
CA VAL A 235 4.17 21.94 0.72
C VAL A 235 5.48 21.61 0.00
N ALA A 236 6.52 21.20 0.73
CA ALA A 236 7.74 20.71 0.09
C ALA A 236 7.47 19.33 -0.53
N LEU A 237 7.47 19.24 -1.86
CA LEU A 237 7.32 18.00 -2.62
C LEU A 237 8.65 17.67 -3.31
N ALA A 238 9.25 16.53 -2.96
CA ALA A 238 10.55 16.11 -3.47
C ALA A 238 10.63 14.59 -3.58
N THR A 239 11.58 14.08 -4.36
CA THR A 239 11.98 12.66 -4.33
C THR A 239 12.94 12.41 -3.18
N ALA A 240 13.17 11.14 -2.82
CA ALA A 240 14.16 10.77 -1.81
C ALA A 240 15.57 11.26 -2.20
N ALA A 241 15.92 11.19 -3.49
CA ALA A 241 17.19 11.69 -4.00
C ALA A 241 17.32 13.22 -3.83
N GLU A 242 16.26 13.98 -4.08
CA GLU A 242 16.23 15.43 -3.93
C GLU A 242 16.30 15.86 -2.46
N CYS A 243 15.66 15.11 -1.56
CA CYS A 243 15.84 15.32 -0.11
C CYS A 243 17.29 15.16 0.34
N LEU A 244 18.09 14.37 -0.39
CA LEU A 244 19.52 14.18 -0.17
C LEU A 244 20.40 15.18 -0.95
N GLY A 245 19.80 16.15 -1.66
CA GLY A 245 20.52 17.15 -2.45
C GLY A 245 21.03 16.64 -3.80
N THR A 246 20.48 15.53 -4.30
CA THR A 246 20.85 14.92 -5.58
C THR A 246 19.65 14.80 -6.52
N LYS A 247 19.89 14.48 -7.80
CA LYS A 247 18.80 14.21 -8.74
C LYS A 247 18.45 12.72 -8.75
N PRO A 248 17.18 12.34 -8.94
CA PRO A 248 16.79 10.99 -9.32
C PRO A 248 17.64 10.46 -10.47
N LEU A 249 18.06 9.19 -10.38
CA LEU A 249 18.85 8.55 -11.44
C LEU A 249 18.14 8.66 -12.81
N ILE A 250 16.83 8.47 -12.84
CA ILE A 250 16.04 8.54 -14.08
C ILE A 250 16.10 9.90 -14.77
N ASP A 251 16.42 10.98 -14.06
CA ASP A 251 16.58 12.31 -14.65
C ASP A 251 17.95 12.53 -15.30
N LEU A 252 18.90 11.63 -15.01
CA LEU A 252 20.27 11.66 -15.53
C LEU A 252 20.45 10.73 -16.74
N LEU A 253 19.54 9.79 -16.94
CA LEU A 253 19.47 8.86 -18.08
C LEU A 253 18.71 9.50 -19.24
#